data_AF-A0A0M3IK31-F1
#
_entry.id   AF-A0A0M3IK31-F1
#
_cell.length_a   1.000
_cell.length_b   1.000
_cell.length_c   1.000
_cell.angle_alpha   90.00
_cell.angle_beta   90.00
_cell.angle_gamma   90.00
#
_symmetry.space_group_name_H-M   'P 1'
#
loop_
_entity.id
_entity.type
_entity.pdbx_description
1 polymer ?
#
loop_
_entity_poly.entity_id
_entity_poly.type
_entity_poly.pdbx_seq_one_letter_code
_entity_poly.pdbx_strand_id
1 'polypeptide(L)'
;MRVSVVIPIPVERPTTPRSAGDARGALAAFLAMAKEYQFNWRSNIPATLLQGSYFDRYDDESTCLDLNAHFRVDEYGFFLYWACEGRDAVVLDLIQVWEARRAGLPKDGRVMFELEQRGPRETLEERTVWITHGVDLVNVSSFYIVAQDVETAKIWRNGLNELLKNTKMRHISYSTCLMKNWRYLCLSLNDRRKIPIKNIVKMFASGKTDKMVQKCLSDLGLSGNKEREELDVELFTFDKFLRLYHKICPRSDVQELFVKL
;
A
#
# COMPACT_ATOMS: atom_id res chain seq x y z
N MET A 1 -10.29 13.59 17.60
CA MET A 1 -11.72 13.29 17.44
C MET A 1 -11.83 11.82 17.02
N ARG A 2 -12.13 10.90 17.95
CA ARG A 2 -12.41 9.50 17.61
C ARG A 2 -13.85 9.44 17.12
N VAL A 3 -14.06 9.08 15.85
CA VAL A 3 -15.40 8.77 15.35
C VAL A 3 -15.64 7.31 15.69
N SER A 4 -16.30 7.05 16.83
CA SER A 4 -16.78 5.70 17.17
C SER A 4 -18.06 5.46 16.38
N VAL A 5 -17.96 4.65 15.32
CA VAL A 5 -19.13 4.18 14.56
C VAL A 5 -19.66 2.95 15.29
N VAL A 6 -20.79 3.10 15.98
CA VAL A 6 -21.54 1.96 16.53
C VAL A 6 -22.33 1.34 15.38
N ILE A 7 -21.85 0.23 14.85
CA ILE A 7 -22.58 -0.55 13.83
C ILE A 7 -23.47 -1.55 14.57
N PRO A 8 -24.81 -1.48 14.47
CA PRO A 8 -25.66 -2.52 15.04
C PRO A 8 -25.48 -3.81 14.25
N ILE A 9 -24.95 -4.84 14.90
CA ILE A 9 -24.95 -6.22 14.40
C ILE A 9 -26.40 -6.72 14.48
N PRO A 10 -26.96 -7.41 13.46
CA PRO A 10 -28.28 -8.00 13.57
C PRO A 10 -28.18 -9.20 14.52
N VAL A 11 -28.54 -8.98 15.78
CA VAL A 11 -28.86 -10.04 16.74
C VAL A 11 -30.37 -10.27 16.63
N GLU A 12 -30.79 -11.54 16.65
CA GLU A 12 -32.19 -11.98 16.57
C GLU A 12 -33.14 -11.08 17.38
N ARG A 13 -34.33 -10.82 16.84
CA ARG A 13 -35.30 -9.86 17.40
C ARG A 13 -35.50 -10.11 18.90
N PRO A 14 -35.16 -9.15 19.78
CA PRO A 14 -35.58 -9.23 21.16
C PRO A 14 -37.11 -9.11 21.21
N THR A 15 -37.74 -9.97 22.00
CA THR A 15 -39.17 -9.89 22.33
C THR A 15 -39.52 -8.50 22.86
N THR A 16 -40.65 -7.94 22.42
CA THR A 16 -41.11 -6.59 22.76
C THR A 16 -41.18 -6.37 24.29
N PRO A 17 -40.53 -5.32 24.84
CA PRO A 17 -40.56 -5.07 26.28
C PRO A 17 -41.95 -4.59 26.72
N ARG A 18 -42.44 -5.12 27.85
CA ARG A 18 -43.81 -4.92 28.36
C ARG A 18 -44.00 -3.62 29.18
N SER A 19 -42.95 -2.82 29.43
CA SER A 19 -43.06 -1.53 30.11
C SER A 19 -41.93 -0.56 29.74
N ALA A 20 -42.13 0.75 29.96
CA ALA A 20 -41.14 1.80 29.70
C ALA A 20 -39.90 1.73 30.62
N GLY A 21 -40.03 1.12 31.81
CA GLY A 21 -38.91 0.85 32.72
C GLY A 21 -37.97 -0.23 32.18
N ASP A 22 -38.55 -1.27 31.57
CA ASP A 22 -37.80 -2.38 30.96
C ASP A 22 -37.02 -1.94 29.71
N ALA A 23 -37.53 -0.95 28.96
CA ALA A 23 -36.86 -0.42 27.78
C ALA A 23 -35.56 0.33 28.12
N ARG A 24 -35.51 1.08 29.24
CA ARG A 24 -34.29 1.75 29.71
C ARG A 24 -33.25 0.75 30.23
N GLY A 25 -33.71 -0.27 30.96
CA GLY A 25 -32.85 -1.37 31.41
C GLY A 25 -32.27 -2.16 30.25
N ALA A 26 -33.09 -2.48 29.25
CA ALA A 26 -32.67 -3.17 28.03
C ALA A 26 -31.71 -2.33 27.18
N LEU A 27 -31.92 -1.01 27.06
CA LEU A 27 -31.02 -0.12 26.35
C LEU A 27 -29.66 0.04 27.06
N ALA A 28 -29.66 0.16 28.39
CA ALA A 28 -28.44 0.23 29.19
C ALA A 28 -27.66 -1.10 29.11
N ALA A 29 -28.35 -2.24 29.16
CA ALA A 29 -27.75 -3.56 28.95
C ALA A 29 -27.22 -3.71 27.52
N PHE A 30 -27.96 -3.26 26.50
CA PHE A 30 -27.53 -3.29 25.10
C PHE A 30 -26.30 -2.42 24.87
N LEU A 31 -26.23 -1.22 25.45
CA LEU A 31 -25.06 -0.34 25.38
C LEU A 31 -23.87 -0.90 26.18
N ALA A 32 -24.12 -1.57 27.30
CA ALA A 32 -23.07 -2.26 28.07
C ALA A 32 -22.54 -3.52 27.36
N MET A 33 -23.37 -4.17 26.53
CA MET A 33 -23.00 -5.32 25.70
C MET A 33 -22.51 -4.94 24.30
N ALA A 34 -22.74 -3.69 23.87
CA ALA A 34 -22.22 -3.14 22.64
C ALA A 34 -20.71 -2.98 22.77
N LYS A 35 -20.00 -4.06 22.43
CA LYS A 35 -18.54 -4.05 22.32
C LYS A 35 -18.16 -2.94 21.34
N GLU A 36 -17.37 -1.96 21.79
CA GLU A 36 -16.88 -0.89 20.93
C GLU A 36 -16.18 -1.54 19.73
N TYR A 37 -16.76 -1.40 18.54
CA TYR A 37 -16.16 -1.94 17.34
C TYR A 37 -14.92 -1.10 17.01
N GLN A 38 -13.75 -1.66 17.30
CA GLN A 38 -12.49 -1.06 16.89
C GLN A 38 -12.23 -1.40 15.43
N PHE A 39 -12.43 -0.41 14.56
CA PHE A 39 -12.07 -0.54 13.15
C PHE A 39 -10.56 -0.80 13.03
N ASN A 40 -10.22 -2.05 12.73
CA ASN A 40 -8.85 -2.45 12.43
C ASN A 40 -8.74 -2.72 10.93
N TRP A 41 -8.09 -1.78 10.23
CA TRP A 41 -7.81 -1.88 8.80
C TRP A 41 -6.61 -2.77 8.48
N ARG A 42 -5.75 -3.10 9.46
CA ARG A 42 -4.53 -3.87 9.22
C ARG A 42 -4.85 -5.31 8.80
N SER A 43 -4.17 -5.77 7.76
CA SER A 43 -4.08 -7.20 7.42
C SER A 43 -2.95 -7.85 8.20
N ASN A 44 -3.09 -9.14 8.50
CA ASN A 44 -1.93 -9.96 8.87
C ASN A 44 -1.14 -10.25 7.59
N ILE A 45 0.09 -9.76 7.50
CA ILE A 45 0.92 -9.91 6.30
C ILE A 45 1.83 -11.11 6.51
N PRO A 46 1.81 -12.12 5.62
CA PRO A 46 2.69 -13.27 5.74
C PRO A 46 4.16 -12.83 5.81
N ALA A 47 4.94 -13.44 6.71
CA ALA A 47 6.35 -13.10 6.92
C ALA A 47 7.17 -13.19 5.62
N THR A 48 6.87 -14.16 4.76
CA THR A 48 7.51 -14.32 3.44
C THR A 48 7.31 -13.11 2.53
N LEU A 49 6.12 -12.48 2.56
CA LEU A 49 5.83 -11.30 1.74
C LEU A 49 6.52 -10.04 2.31
N LEU A 50 6.68 -9.95 3.63
CA LEU A 50 7.40 -8.87 4.31
C LEU A 50 8.92 -8.94 4.08
N GLN A 51 9.48 -10.14 4.25
CA GLN A 51 10.90 -10.40 4.02
C GLN A 51 11.25 -10.19 2.56
N GLY A 52 10.39 -10.67 1.67
CA GLY A 52 10.55 -10.59 0.23
C GLY A 52 11.05 -11.89 -0.38
N SER A 53 10.93 -11.96 -1.70
CA SER A 53 11.51 -13.04 -2.51
C SER A 53 11.93 -12.48 -3.86
N TYR A 54 12.90 -13.15 -4.49
CA TYR A 54 13.40 -12.76 -5.79
C TYR A 54 12.61 -13.45 -6.90
N PHE A 55 12.28 -12.70 -7.94
CA PHE A 55 11.55 -13.18 -9.10
C PHE A 55 12.16 -12.62 -10.38
N ASP A 56 11.99 -13.32 -11.48
CA ASP A 56 12.16 -12.73 -12.80
C ASP A 56 10.81 -12.18 -13.26
N ARG A 57 10.75 -10.93 -13.71
CA ARG A 57 9.52 -10.24 -14.07
C ARG A 57 9.47 -9.96 -15.57
N TYR A 58 8.34 -10.22 -16.20
CA TYR A 58 8.07 -9.79 -17.58
C TYR A 58 6.61 -9.30 -17.70
N ASP A 59 6.29 -8.68 -18.83
CA ASP A 59 4.91 -8.35 -19.23
C ASP A 59 4.70 -8.70 -20.71
N ASP A 60 3.44 -8.73 -21.14
CA ASP A 60 3.09 -9.13 -22.51
C ASP A 60 3.34 -8.01 -23.55
N GLU A 61 3.58 -6.77 -23.09
CA GLU A 61 3.77 -5.60 -23.94
C GLU A 61 5.24 -5.36 -24.31
N SER A 62 6.14 -5.88 -23.47
CA SER A 62 7.59 -5.72 -23.60
C SER A 62 8.28 -7.03 -24.01
N THR A 63 9.42 -6.88 -24.68
CA THR A 63 10.36 -8.01 -24.90
C THR A 63 11.42 -8.09 -23.80
N CYS A 64 11.29 -7.30 -22.73
CA CYS A 64 12.25 -7.23 -21.64
C CYS A 64 11.92 -8.23 -20.53
N LEU A 65 12.95 -8.93 -20.06
CA LEU A 65 12.90 -9.74 -18.85
C LEU A 65 13.73 -9.05 -17.74
N ASP A 66 13.03 -8.67 -16.66
CA ASP A 66 13.62 -8.08 -15.48
C ASP A 66 14.11 -9.17 -14.54
N LEU A 67 15.41 -9.46 -14.59
CA LEU A 67 16.00 -10.52 -13.79
C LEU A 67 16.16 -10.13 -12.31
N ASN A 68 15.98 -11.11 -11.42
CA ASN A 68 16.24 -11.01 -9.98
C ASN A 68 15.61 -9.75 -9.33
N ALA A 69 14.37 -9.43 -9.69
CA ALA A 69 13.59 -8.38 -9.04
C ALA A 69 13.23 -8.82 -7.61
N HIS A 70 13.56 -8.01 -6.61
CA HIS A 70 13.24 -8.31 -5.22
C HIS A 70 11.85 -7.77 -4.86
N PHE A 71 10.83 -8.63 -4.84
CA PHE A 71 9.45 -8.27 -4.52
C PHE A 71 9.17 -8.34 -3.03
N ARG A 72 8.38 -7.38 -2.52
CA ARG A 72 8.01 -7.22 -1.11
C ARG A 72 6.64 -6.58 -0.95
N VAL A 73 5.96 -6.89 0.14
CA VAL A 73 4.83 -6.12 0.64
C VAL A 73 5.28 -5.32 1.85
N ASP A 74 4.88 -4.05 1.94
CA ASP A 74 5.25 -3.22 3.09
C ASP A 74 4.52 -3.66 4.37
N GLU A 75 5.06 -3.28 5.53
CA GLU A 75 4.58 -3.64 6.87
C GLU A 75 3.15 -3.21 7.19
N TYR A 76 2.57 -2.28 6.42
CA TYR A 76 1.19 -1.85 6.56
C TYR A 76 0.24 -2.54 5.57
N GLY A 77 0.76 -3.24 4.55
CA GLY A 77 -0.05 -3.89 3.52
C GLY A 77 -0.70 -2.88 2.57
N PHE A 78 -0.01 -1.77 2.33
CA PHE A 78 -0.43 -0.71 1.40
C PHE A 78 0.04 -0.99 -0.02
N PHE A 79 1.26 -1.50 -0.18
CA PHE A 79 1.97 -1.56 -1.44
C PHE A 79 2.66 -2.91 -1.65
N LEU A 80 2.54 -3.42 -2.87
CA LEU A 80 3.48 -4.37 -3.44
C LEU A 80 4.57 -3.54 -4.12
N TYR A 81 5.84 -3.79 -3.80
CA TYR A 81 6.94 -3.04 -4.40
C TYR A 81 8.10 -3.96 -4.72
N TRP A 82 8.89 -3.57 -5.73
CA TRP A 82 10.07 -4.30 -6.13
C TRP A 82 11.13 -3.39 -6.69
N ALA A 83 12.35 -3.89 -6.74
CA ALA A 83 13.43 -3.23 -7.45
C ALA A 83 14.36 -4.26 -8.07
N CYS A 84 14.94 -3.91 -9.22
CA CYS A 84 16.09 -4.59 -9.78
C CYS A 84 17.35 -3.80 -9.46
N GLU A 85 18.49 -4.47 -9.57
CA GLU A 85 19.79 -3.81 -9.46
C GLU A 85 19.93 -2.71 -10.53
N GLY A 86 20.50 -1.57 -10.14
CA GLY A 86 20.68 -0.42 -11.04
C GLY A 86 19.39 0.28 -11.49
N ARG A 87 18.23 -0.05 -10.91
CA ARG A 87 16.94 0.57 -11.26
C ARG A 87 16.19 1.13 -10.05
N ASP A 88 15.42 2.17 -10.35
CA ASP A 88 14.44 2.74 -9.45
C ASP A 88 13.44 1.67 -8.98
N ALA A 89 13.00 1.79 -7.73
CA ALA A 89 11.98 0.92 -7.18
C ALA A 89 10.62 1.25 -7.79
N VAL A 90 9.86 0.20 -8.08
CA VAL A 90 8.48 0.29 -8.54
C VAL A 90 7.56 0.01 -7.36
N VAL A 91 6.52 0.83 -7.22
CA VAL A 91 5.55 0.75 -6.12
C VAL A 91 4.15 0.64 -6.71
N LEU A 92 3.46 -0.45 -6.39
CA LEU A 92 2.10 -0.74 -6.82
C LEU A 92 1.15 -0.73 -5.62
N ASP A 93 0.10 0.07 -5.69
CA ASP A 93 -0.93 0.13 -4.65
C ASP A 93 -1.72 -1.19 -4.63
N LEU A 94 -1.73 -1.89 -3.50
CA LEU A 94 -2.44 -3.16 -3.37
C LEU A 94 -3.95 -3.00 -3.56
N ILE A 95 -4.52 -1.80 -3.36
CA ILE A 95 -5.94 -1.54 -3.64
C ILE A 95 -6.23 -1.64 -5.14
N GLN A 96 -5.23 -1.39 -5.99
CA GLN A 96 -5.35 -1.50 -7.45
C GLN A 96 -5.08 -2.91 -7.96
N VAL A 97 -4.54 -3.81 -7.14
CA VAL A 97 -4.34 -5.20 -7.52
C VAL A 97 -5.66 -5.95 -7.39
N TRP A 98 -6.03 -6.69 -8.43
CA TRP A 98 -7.31 -7.40 -8.48
C TRP A 98 -7.17 -8.88 -8.22
N GLU A 99 -6.14 -9.49 -8.79
CA GLU A 99 -5.89 -10.92 -8.64
C GLU A 99 -4.42 -11.27 -8.84
N ALA A 100 -4.01 -12.36 -8.19
CA ALA A 100 -2.80 -13.09 -8.50
C ALA A 100 -3.17 -14.54 -8.86
N ARG A 101 -2.81 -15.03 -10.05
CA ARG A 101 -3.18 -16.38 -10.49
C ARG A 101 -2.04 -17.10 -11.18
N ARG A 102 -2.26 -18.38 -11.53
CA ARG A 102 -1.33 -19.11 -12.40
C ARG A 102 -1.38 -18.52 -13.81
N ALA A 103 -0.26 -18.56 -14.51
CA ALA A 103 -0.15 -18.16 -15.90
C ALA A 103 0.11 -19.40 -16.79
N GLY A 104 -0.16 -19.26 -18.08
CA GLY A 104 0.44 -20.14 -19.08
C GLY A 104 1.88 -19.74 -19.38
N LEU A 105 2.51 -20.44 -20.31
CA LEU A 105 3.86 -20.10 -20.77
C LEU A 105 3.94 -18.68 -21.39
N PRO A 106 5.08 -17.98 -21.25
CA PRO A 106 5.37 -16.74 -21.95
C PRO A 106 5.12 -16.85 -23.47
N LYS A 107 4.48 -15.83 -24.03
CA LYS A 107 4.20 -15.77 -25.47
C LYS A 107 5.43 -15.39 -26.29
N ASP A 108 6.29 -14.54 -25.73
CA ASP A 108 7.51 -14.11 -26.41
C ASP A 108 8.60 -15.19 -26.33
N GLY A 109 9.16 -15.54 -27.50
CA GLY A 109 10.15 -16.61 -27.61
C GLY A 109 11.51 -16.28 -26.96
N ARG A 110 11.88 -15.00 -26.84
CA ARG A 110 13.14 -14.60 -26.19
C ARG A 110 13.02 -14.68 -24.68
N VAL A 111 11.93 -14.13 -24.13
CA VAL A 111 11.59 -14.26 -22.71
C VAL A 111 11.49 -15.73 -22.32
N MET A 112 10.82 -16.54 -23.14
CA MET A 112 10.72 -17.99 -22.96
C MET A 112 12.10 -18.65 -22.89
N PHE A 113 12.96 -18.39 -23.88
CA PHE A 113 14.30 -18.96 -23.95
C PHE A 113 15.16 -18.60 -22.74
N GLU A 114 15.13 -17.33 -22.29
CA GLU A 114 15.91 -16.89 -21.14
C GLU A 114 15.43 -17.54 -19.83
N LEU A 115 14.12 -17.70 -19.64
CA LEU A 115 13.56 -18.36 -18.46
C LEU A 115 13.92 -19.85 -18.38
N GLU A 116 14.04 -20.53 -19.51
CA GLU A 116 14.48 -21.93 -19.57
C GLU A 116 15.93 -22.13 -19.15
N GLN A 117 16.79 -21.13 -19.36
CA GLN A 117 18.17 -21.16 -18.84
C GLN A 117 18.23 -21.02 -17.31
N ARG A 118 17.12 -20.62 -16.67
CA ARG A 118 17.04 -20.32 -15.24
C ARG A 118 16.24 -21.35 -14.45
N GLY A 119 15.53 -22.23 -15.12
CA GLY A 119 14.90 -23.38 -14.49
C GLY A 119 14.09 -24.24 -15.46
N PRO A 120 13.62 -25.41 -15.01
CA PRO A 120 12.96 -26.37 -15.90
C PRO A 120 11.69 -25.81 -16.51
N ARG A 121 11.53 -25.98 -17.84
CA ARG A 121 10.34 -25.61 -18.61
C ARG A 121 9.06 -26.26 -18.05
N GLU A 122 9.16 -27.52 -17.64
CA GLU A 122 8.04 -28.33 -17.13
C GLU A 122 7.34 -27.72 -15.91
N THR A 123 8.09 -26.96 -15.10
CA THR A 123 7.56 -26.32 -13.88
C THR A 123 7.26 -24.84 -14.08
N LEU A 124 7.56 -24.28 -15.25
CA LEU A 124 7.57 -22.83 -15.44
C LEU A 124 6.20 -22.19 -15.24
N GLU A 125 5.13 -22.81 -15.74
CA GLU A 125 3.75 -22.32 -15.51
C GLU A 125 3.38 -22.31 -14.02
N GLU A 126 3.80 -23.33 -13.26
CA GLU A 126 3.52 -23.44 -11.83
C GLU A 126 4.35 -22.47 -10.98
N ARG A 127 5.56 -22.12 -11.47
CA ARG A 127 6.43 -21.10 -10.89
C ARG A 127 6.01 -19.67 -11.26
N THR A 128 5.10 -19.51 -12.23
CA THR A 128 4.68 -18.19 -12.71
C THR A 128 3.43 -17.70 -12.00
N VAL A 129 3.48 -16.48 -11.49
CA VAL A 129 2.34 -15.75 -10.92
C VAL A 129 2.00 -14.59 -11.86
N TRP A 130 0.80 -14.62 -12.42
CA TRP A 130 0.20 -13.54 -13.18
C TRP A 130 -0.51 -12.59 -12.21
N ILE A 131 -0.09 -11.33 -12.19
CA ILE A 131 -0.68 -10.27 -11.39
C ILE A 131 -1.41 -9.28 -12.30
N THR A 132 -2.71 -9.09 -12.05
CA THR A 132 -3.55 -8.12 -12.76
C THR A 132 -3.83 -6.94 -11.84
N HIS A 133 -3.65 -5.71 -12.34
CA HIS A 133 -3.94 -4.49 -11.60
C HIS A 133 -4.56 -3.42 -12.51
N GLY A 134 -5.33 -2.52 -11.92
CA GLY A 134 -6.00 -1.45 -12.64
C GLY A 134 -6.64 -0.43 -11.71
N VAL A 135 -6.75 0.81 -12.21
CA VAL A 135 -7.46 1.89 -11.50
C VAL A 135 -8.98 1.75 -11.65
N ASP A 136 -9.44 1.13 -12.73
CA ASP A 136 -10.84 0.89 -13.06
C ASP A 136 -10.96 -0.31 -14.03
N LEU A 137 -12.20 -0.66 -14.40
CA LEU A 137 -12.52 -1.81 -15.25
C LEU A 137 -12.02 -1.71 -16.71
N VAL A 138 -11.48 -0.55 -17.12
CA VAL A 138 -11.03 -0.28 -18.49
C VAL A 138 -9.50 -0.21 -18.54
N ASN A 139 -8.90 0.49 -17.59
CA ASN A 139 -7.47 0.72 -17.50
C ASN A 139 -6.80 -0.41 -16.70
N VAL A 140 -6.68 -1.57 -17.36
CA VAL A 140 -6.16 -2.81 -16.78
C VAL A 140 -4.80 -3.14 -17.38
N SER A 141 -3.84 -3.43 -16.51
CA SER A 141 -2.51 -3.89 -16.88
C SER A 141 -2.20 -5.21 -16.17
N SER A 142 -1.21 -5.93 -16.70
CA SER A 142 -0.79 -7.21 -16.15
C SER A 142 0.72 -7.38 -16.29
N PHE A 143 1.30 -8.06 -15.31
CA PHE A 143 2.67 -8.53 -15.40
C PHE A 143 2.78 -9.90 -14.75
N TYR A 144 3.89 -10.57 -15.05
CA TYR A 144 4.17 -11.93 -14.63
C TYR A 144 5.45 -11.92 -13.79
N ILE A 145 5.45 -12.69 -12.72
CA ILE A 145 6.64 -12.94 -11.90
C ILE A 145 6.91 -14.44 -11.86
N VAL A 146 8.15 -14.84 -12.12
CA VAL A 146 8.58 -16.24 -12.14
C VAL A 146 9.44 -16.49 -10.92
N ALA A 147 8.97 -17.40 -10.07
CA ALA A 147 9.67 -17.81 -8.86
C ALA A 147 10.79 -18.82 -9.16
N GLN A 148 11.71 -18.96 -8.21
CA GLN A 148 12.74 -20.01 -8.25
C GLN A 148 12.12 -21.42 -8.19
N ASP A 149 11.05 -21.58 -7.41
CA ASP A 149 10.37 -22.85 -7.17
C ASP A 149 8.85 -22.69 -7.07
N VAL A 150 8.13 -23.81 -7.20
CA VAL A 150 6.66 -23.86 -7.24
C VAL A 150 6.04 -23.46 -5.89
N GLU A 151 6.71 -23.79 -4.79
CA GLU A 151 6.19 -23.50 -3.46
C GLU A 151 6.24 -22.00 -3.18
N THR A 152 7.34 -21.32 -3.54
CA THR A 152 7.45 -19.86 -3.47
C THR A 152 6.34 -19.18 -4.29
N ALA A 153 6.12 -19.60 -5.54
CA ALA A 153 5.04 -19.05 -6.37
C ALA A 153 3.65 -19.25 -5.74
N LYS A 154 3.40 -20.42 -5.13
CA LYS A 154 2.16 -20.74 -4.45
C LYS A 154 1.95 -19.89 -3.19
N ILE A 155 2.98 -19.73 -2.35
CA ILE A 155 2.93 -18.89 -1.16
C ILE A 155 2.60 -17.45 -1.54
N TRP A 156 3.30 -16.91 -2.56
CA TRP A 156 3.09 -15.54 -3.01
C TRP A 156 1.70 -15.31 -3.61
N ARG A 157 1.27 -16.19 -4.52
CA ARG A 157 -0.07 -16.12 -5.11
C ARG A 157 -1.16 -16.16 -4.04
N ASN A 158 -1.07 -17.10 -3.10
CA ASN A 158 -2.08 -17.25 -2.05
C ASN A 158 -2.02 -16.07 -1.06
N GLY A 159 -0.82 -15.65 -0.67
CA GLY A 159 -0.60 -14.53 0.24
C GLY A 159 -1.13 -13.21 -0.31
N LEU A 160 -0.86 -12.91 -1.59
CA LEU A 160 -1.40 -11.72 -2.25
C LEU A 160 -2.92 -11.77 -2.26
N ASN A 161 -3.54 -12.85 -2.74
CA ASN A 161 -5.00 -12.96 -2.78
C ASN A 161 -5.65 -12.86 -1.39
N GLU A 162 -4.99 -13.35 -0.33
CA GLU A 162 -5.48 -13.18 1.03
C GLU A 162 -5.49 -11.71 1.46
N LEU A 163 -4.46 -10.93 1.10
CA LEU A 163 -4.42 -9.49 1.35
C LEU A 163 -5.54 -8.75 0.58
N LEU A 164 -5.84 -9.16 -0.66
CA LEU A 164 -6.86 -8.52 -1.50
C LEU A 164 -8.29 -8.69 -0.95
N LYS A 165 -8.53 -9.72 -0.13
CA LYS A 165 -9.81 -9.88 0.58
C LYS A 165 -10.07 -8.77 1.59
N ASN A 166 -9.03 -8.09 2.08
CA ASN A 166 -9.19 -7.01 3.04
C ASN A 166 -9.65 -5.70 2.37
N THR A 167 -10.96 -5.56 2.21
CA THR A 167 -11.58 -4.34 1.67
C THR A 167 -11.54 -3.14 2.60
N LYS A 168 -11.20 -3.31 3.89
CA LYS A 168 -11.15 -2.22 4.89
C LYS A 168 -10.14 -1.14 4.53
N MET A 169 -9.11 -1.50 3.76
CA MET A 169 -8.11 -0.58 3.22
C MET A 169 -8.72 0.56 2.39
N ARG A 170 -9.91 0.37 1.81
CA ARG A 170 -10.65 1.40 1.06
C ARG A 170 -11.32 2.44 1.96
N HIS A 171 -11.39 2.18 3.27
CA HIS A 171 -12.12 2.99 4.25
C HIS A 171 -11.21 3.53 5.37
N ILE A 172 -9.91 3.66 5.10
CA ILE A 172 -8.94 4.13 6.07
C ILE A 172 -9.17 5.60 6.45
N SER A 173 -8.79 5.96 7.68
CA SER A 173 -8.90 7.33 8.18
C SER A 173 -7.99 8.30 7.42
N TYR A 174 -8.25 9.60 7.53
CA TYR A 174 -7.37 10.62 6.95
C TYR A 174 -5.93 10.52 7.46
N SER A 175 -5.73 10.28 8.76
CA SER A 175 -4.40 10.09 9.35
C SER A 175 -3.68 8.87 8.75
N THR A 176 -4.40 7.79 8.50
CA THR A 176 -3.86 6.59 7.85
C THR A 176 -3.55 6.84 6.37
N CYS A 177 -4.36 7.64 5.68
CA CYS A 177 -4.09 8.06 4.31
C CYS A 177 -2.78 8.87 4.21
N LEU A 178 -2.55 9.79 5.16
CA LEU A 178 -1.27 10.50 5.26
C LEU A 178 -0.09 9.53 5.48
N MET A 179 -0.26 8.53 6.35
CA MET A 179 0.74 7.49 6.56
C MET A 179 1.01 6.67 5.29
N LYS A 180 -0.03 6.35 4.52
CA LYS A 180 0.10 5.67 3.23
C LYS A 180 0.88 6.52 2.22
N ASN A 181 0.62 7.82 2.13
CA ASN A 181 1.36 8.75 1.26
C ASN A 181 2.84 8.87 1.66
N TRP A 182 3.11 9.00 2.96
CA TRP A 182 4.47 8.96 3.49
C TRP A 182 5.18 7.66 3.11
N ARG A 183 4.51 6.52 3.30
CA ARG A 183 5.08 5.22 3.01
C ARG A 183 5.37 5.05 1.51
N TYR A 184 4.48 5.52 0.64
CA TYR A 184 4.71 5.57 -0.80
C TYR A 184 6.03 6.27 -1.15
N LEU A 185 6.27 7.47 -0.60
CA LEU A 185 7.53 8.20 -0.83
C LEU A 185 8.75 7.42 -0.33
N CYS A 186 8.64 6.73 0.80
CA CYS A 186 9.73 5.91 1.37
C CYS A 186 10.01 4.62 0.56
N LEU A 187 9.10 4.23 -0.33
CA LEU A 187 9.26 3.06 -1.21
C LEU A 187 9.61 3.46 -2.65
N SER A 188 9.27 4.69 -3.07
CA SER A 188 9.62 5.26 -4.38
C SER A 188 11.07 5.73 -4.42
N LEU A 189 11.99 4.77 -4.31
CA LEU A 189 13.42 5.00 -4.25
C LEU A 189 14.07 4.95 -5.63
N ASN A 190 15.18 5.66 -5.78
CA ASN A 190 16.04 5.50 -6.96
C ASN A 190 16.91 4.23 -6.91
N ASP A 191 17.74 4.05 -7.93
CA ASP A 191 18.83 3.07 -8.00
C ASP A 191 19.80 3.12 -6.80
N ARG A 192 20.05 4.31 -6.23
CA ARG A 192 20.87 4.53 -5.01
C ARG A 192 20.13 4.26 -3.69
N ARG A 193 18.88 3.80 -3.72
CA ARG A 193 18.03 3.54 -2.55
C ARG A 193 17.80 4.77 -1.67
N LYS A 194 17.72 5.94 -2.29
CA LYS A 194 17.35 7.23 -1.68
C LYS A 194 16.01 7.70 -2.24
N ILE A 195 15.30 8.54 -1.48
CA ILE A 195 14.05 9.19 -1.88
C ILE A 195 14.40 10.38 -2.78
N PRO A 196 13.99 10.42 -4.05
CA PRO A 196 14.16 11.61 -4.88
C PRO A 196 13.29 12.75 -4.36
N ILE A 197 13.87 13.93 -4.07
CA ILE A 197 13.14 15.10 -3.59
C ILE A 197 12.05 15.53 -4.58
N LYS A 198 12.30 15.36 -5.88
CA LYS A 198 11.30 15.61 -6.94
C LYS A 198 9.99 14.84 -6.72
N ASN A 199 10.05 13.63 -6.15
CA ASN A 199 8.84 12.82 -5.86
C ASN A 199 8.04 13.44 -4.71
N ILE A 200 8.72 13.97 -3.69
CA ILE A 200 8.09 14.71 -2.59
C ILE A 200 7.45 15.99 -3.12
N VAL A 201 8.18 16.76 -3.93
CA VAL A 201 7.67 18.01 -4.54
C VAL A 201 6.42 17.73 -5.37
N LYS A 202 6.47 16.73 -6.26
CA LYS A 202 5.34 16.32 -7.11
C LYS A 202 4.10 15.93 -6.29
N MET A 203 4.27 15.30 -5.13
CA MET A 203 3.15 14.93 -4.26
C MET A 203 2.36 16.14 -3.75
N PHE A 204 3.01 17.29 -3.56
CA PHE A 204 2.37 18.53 -3.08
C PHE A 204 2.04 19.54 -4.19
N ALA A 205 2.29 19.20 -5.46
CA ALA A 205 2.14 20.10 -6.60
C ALA A 205 0.68 20.57 -6.85
N SER A 206 -0.31 19.81 -6.37
CA SER A 206 -1.74 20.13 -6.55
C SER A 206 -2.21 21.39 -5.81
N GLY A 207 -1.38 21.99 -4.95
CA GLY A 207 -1.81 23.15 -4.16
C GLY A 207 -0.74 24.20 -3.86
N LYS A 208 0.54 23.93 -4.14
CA LYS A 208 1.66 24.83 -3.85
C LYS A 208 2.71 24.74 -4.95
N THR A 209 3.50 25.81 -5.10
CA THR A 209 4.59 25.86 -6.08
C THR A 209 5.78 25.01 -5.61
N ASP A 210 6.52 24.44 -6.56
CA ASP A 210 7.71 23.62 -6.27
C ASP A 210 8.72 24.34 -5.36
N LYS A 211 8.94 25.64 -5.61
CA LYS A 211 9.81 26.49 -4.79
C LYS A 211 9.37 26.57 -3.33
N MET A 212 8.05 26.62 -3.07
CA MET A 212 7.52 26.66 -1.71
C MET A 212 7.72 25.31 -1.00
N VAL A 213 7.50 24.19 -1.69
CA VAL A 213 7.71 22.85 -1.12
C VAL A 213 9.20 22.64 -0.78
N GLN A 214 10.10 23.01 -1.69
CA GLN A 214 11.55 22.98 -1.47
C GLN A 214 11.97 23.83 -0.26
N LYS A 215 11.43 25.04 -0.13
CA LYS A 215 11.68 25.88 1.05
C LYS A 215 11.23 25.19 2.34
N CYS A 216 10.06 24.57 2.35
CA CYS A 216 9.55 23.87 3.54
C CYS A 216 10.43 22.65 3.91
N LEU A 217 10.95 21.93 2.91
CA LEU A 217 11.92 20.85 3.12
C LEU A 217 13.22 21.37 3.74
N SER A 218 13.76 22.47 3.23
CA SER A 218 14.99 23.08 3.76
C SER A 218 14.81 23.56 5.20
N ASP A 219 13.68 24.22 5.49
CA ASP A 219 13.36 24.69 6.84
C ASP A 219 13.22 23.53 7.87
N LEU A 220 12.90 22.32 7.40
CA LEU A 220 12.81 21.11 8.23
C LEU A 220 14.12 20.31 8.26
N GLY A 221 15.18 20.81 7.63
CA GLY A 221 16.47 20.14 7.52
C GLY A 221 16.42 18.85 6.67
N LEU A 222 15.45 18.75 5.76
CA LEU A 222 15.28 17.60 4.86
C LEU A 222 15.98 17.79 3.50
N SER A 223 16.27 19.03 3.12
CA SER A 223 17.15 19.39 2.00
C SER A 223 18.27 20.26 2.57
N GLY A 224 19.53 19.83 2.44
CA GLY A 224 20.69 20.53 3.01
C GLY A 224 21.01 21.88 2.34
N ASN A 225 22.17 22.47 2.66
CA ASN A 225 22.60 23.81 2.18
C ASN A 225 22.91 23.91 0.67
N LYS A 226 22.94 22.77 -0.03
CA LYS A 226 22.84 22.67 -1.49
C LYS A 226 21.73 21.68 -1.77
N GLU A 227 20.94 21.95 -2.80
CA GLU A 227 19.84 21.14 -3.33
C GLU A 227 20.25 19.67 -3.40
N ARG A 228 20.11 18.94 -2.28
CA ARG A 228 20.23 17.48 -2.31
C ARG A 228 19.01 17.05 -3.10
N GLU A 229 19.23 16.50 -4.29
CA GLU A 229 18.15 15.95 -5.11
C GLU A 229 17.53 14.70 -4.48
N GLU A 230 18.15 14.18 -3.40
CA GLU A 230 17.83 12.91 -2.78
C GLU A 230 17.93 12.95 -1.25
N LEU A 231 17.14 12.11 -0.59
CA LEU A 231 17.00 12.04 0.86
C LEU A 231 17.12 10.59 1.35
N ASP A 232 17.85 10.42 2.46
CA ASP A 232 17.92 9.13 3.15
C ASP A 232 16.55 8.76 3.74
N VAL A 233 16.11 7.52 3.52
CA VAL A 233 14.81 7.03 4.00
C VAL A 233 14.67 7.18 5.50
N GLU A 234 15.74 6.88 6.25
CA GLU A 234 15.77 6.97 7.71
C GLU A 234 15.58 8.40 8.23
N LEU A 235 16.03 9.40 7.46
CA LEU A 235 15.86 10.80 7.83
C LEU A 235 14.43 11.27 7.61
N PHE A 236 13.63 10.58 6.80
CA PHE A 236 12.26 10.95 6.44
C PHE A 236 11.23 10.15 7.24
N THR A 237 11.19 10.37 8.55
CA THR A 237 10.22 9.71 9.44
C THR A 237 8.79 10.23 9.22
N PHE A 238 7.79 9.46 9.67
CA PHE A 238 6.39 9.88 9.58
C PHE A 238 6.11 11.20 10.32
N ASP A 239 6.74 11.44 11.49
CA ASP A 239 6.62 12.72 12.21
C ASP A 239 7.12 13.90 11.37
N LYS A 240 8.27 13.75 10.70
CA LYS A 240 8.79 14.80 9.81
C LYS A 240 7.87 15.01 8.60
N PHE A 241 7.31 13.94 8.04
CA PHE A 241 6.31 14.06 6.97
C PHE A 241 5.06 14.82 7.45
N LEU A 242 4.54 14.53 8.66
CA LEU A 242 3.40 15.26 9.21
C LEU A 242 3.71 16.75 9.43
N ARG A 243 4.90 17.08 9.95
CA ARG A 243 5.35 18.49 10.07
C ARG A 243 5.42 19.18 8.72
N LEU A 244 5.97 18.50 7.71
CA LEU A 244 6.02 18.99 6.34
C LEU A 244 4.60 19.23 5.79
N TYR A 245 3.72 18.24 5.92
CA TYR A 245 2.32 18.32 5.51
C TYR A 245 1.61 19.52 6.15
N HIS A 246 1.72 19.70 7.46
CA HIS A 246 1.08 20.82 8.17
C HIS A 246 1.65 22.18 7.78
N LYS A 247 2.95 22.25 7.47
CA LYS A 247 3.61 23.48 7.01
C LYS A 247 3.18 23.86 5.60
N ILE A 248 3.03 22.88 4.71
CA ILE A 248 2.60 23.11 3.31
C ILE A 248 1.10 23.38 3.24
N CYS A 249 0.30 22.64 4.02
CA CYS A 249 -1.16 22.68 4.03
C CYS A 249 -1.69 23.11 5.42
N PRO A 250 -1.53 24.40 5.80
CA PRO A 250 -2.05 24.89 7.07
C PRO A 250 -3.58 24.78 7.10
N ARG A 251 -4.12 24.35 8.25
CA ARG A 251 -5.56 24.15 8.49
C ARG A 251 -6.09 25.24 9.43
N SER A 252 -6.16 26.47 8.93
CA SER A 252 -6.71 27.61 9.69
C SER A 252 -8.19 27.42 10.05
N ASP A 253 -8.93 26.72 9.19
CA ASP A 253 -10.31 26.29 9.43
C ASP A 253 -10.47 25.50 10.73
N VAL A 254 -9.52 24.61 11.04
CA VAL A 254 -9.52 23.86 12.29
C VAL A 254 -9.24 24.76 13.48
N GLN A 255 -8.32 25.73 13.35
CA GLN A 255 -8.04 26.69 14.41
C GLN A 255 -9.26 27.55 14.73
N GLU A 256 -9.98 28.01 13.71
CA GLU A 256 -11.23 28.76 13.88
C GLU A 256 -12.33 27.94 14.55
N LEU A 257 -12.43 26.65 14.25
CA LEU A 257 -13.37 25.74 14.91
C LEU A 257 -13.07 25.61 16.41
N PHE A 258 -11.78 25.54 16.79
CA PHE A 258 -11.40 25.49 18.21
C PHE A 258 -11.78 26.75 18.99
N VAL A 259 -11.85 27.91 18.33
CA VAL A 259 -12.32 29.16 18.97
C VAL A 259 -13.85 29.18 19.14
N LYS A 260 -14.57 28.41 18.33
CA LYS A 260 -16.05 28.34 18.32
C LYS A 260 -16.62 27.23 19.21
N LEU A 261 -15.79 26.30 19.68
CA LEU A 261 -16.15 25.18 20.55
C LEU A 261 -15.87 25.51 22.02
#